data_AF-A0A4Y8AIJ8-F1
#
_entry.id   AF-A0A4Y8AIJ8-F1
#
_cell.length_a   1.000
_cell.length_b   1.000
_cell.length_c   1.000
_cell.angle_alpha   90.00
_cell.angle_beta   90.00
_cell.angle_gamma   90.00
#
_symmetry.space_group_name_H-M   'P 1'
#
loop_
_entity.id
_entity.type
_entity.pdbx_description
1 polymer ?
#
loop_
_entity_poly.entity_id
_entity_poly.type
_entity_poly.pdbx_seq_one_letter_code
_entity_poly.pdbx_strand_id
1 'polypeptide(L)'
;MKPVNNTDLRRSYINFIIYFILVVAFSILIVFFFFITTNREVVLLNQRVKESDRMIAIRNDINNNFDIILQRMQQLSQFTKMNSEELNNQSLLLNDIQEANLKIQGKLQENSTGLKSFELYKKLSDNISVAANVKDSLFTTRFQIESLRSQLASCNRTNTSAVNKIKGRFGR
;
A
#
# COMPACT_ATOMS: atom_id res chain seq x y z
N MET A 1 2.63 62.48 -70.37
CA MET A 1 3.03 61.70 -69.18
C MET A 1 2.37 62.37 -67.96
N LYS A 2 1.47 61.68 -67.24
CA LYS A 2 0.75 62.27 -66.10
C LYS A 2 1.73 62.50 -64.93
N PRO A 3 1.72 63.66 -64.28
CA PRO A 3 2.60 63.93 -63.15
C PRO A 3 2.27 62.95 -62.02
N VAL A 4 3.28 62.20 -61.59
CA VAL A 4 3.18 61.27 -60.48
C VAL A 4 2.99 62.09 -59.22
N ASN A 5 1.84 61.94 -58.55
CA ASN A 5 1.56 62.60 -57.28
C ASN A 5 2.42 61.96 -56.19
N ASN A 6 3.68 62.37 -56.11
CA ASN A 6 4.71 61.79 -55.23
C ASN A 6 4.33 61.83 -53.74
N THR A 7 3.41 62.73 -53.36
CA THR A 7 2.89 62.88 -52.00
C THR A 7 1.95 61.73 -51.60
N ASP A 8 1.05 61.30 -52.49
CA ASP A 8 0.15 60.17 -52.25
C ASP A 8 0.89 58.83 -52.23
N LEU A 9 1.89 58.67 -53.12
CA LEU A 9 2.75 57.50 -53.12
C LEU A 9 3.47 57.38 -51.77
N ARG A 10 4.11 58.46 -51.32
CA ARG A 10 4.84 58.49 -50.04
C ARG A 10 3.94 58.20 -48.84
N ARG A 11 2.71 58.72 -48.81
CA ARG A 11 1.74 58.45 -47.75
C ARG A 11 1.30 56.99 -47.73
N SER A 12 1.05 56.40 -48.90
CA SER A 12 0.67 55.00 -49.04
C SER A 12 1.80 54.06 -48.61
N TYR A 13 3.04 54.35 -48.99
CA TYR A 13 4.21 53.58 -48.54
C TYR A 13 4.44 53.68 -47.02
N ILE A 14 4.28 54.86 -46.42
CA ILE A 14 4.39 55.02 -44.95
C ILE A 14 3.32 54.20 -44.23
N ASN A 15 2.07 54.27 -44.70
CA ASN A 15 0.98 53.47 -44.12
C ASN A 15 1.26 51.97 -44.25
N PHE A 16 1.73 51.51 -45.41
CA PHE A 16 2.12 50.12 -45.63
C PHE A 16 3.23 49.67 -44.66
N ILE A 17 4.27 50.49 -44.48
CA ILE A 17 5.37 50.20 -43.54
C ILE A 17 4.85 50.12 -42.10
N ILE A 18 3.96 51.03 -41.68
CA ILE A 18 3.36 50.99 -40.33
C ILE A 18 2.54 49.73 -40.12
N TYR A 19 1.67 49.38 -41.07
CA TYR A 19 0.89 48.13 -40.98
C TYR A 19 1.79 46.90 -40.97
N PHE A 20 2.83 46.87 -41.80
CA PHE A 20 3.80 45.78 -41.81
C PHE A 20 4.51 45.62 -40.46
N ILE A 21 4.99 46.73 -39.87
CA ILE A 21 5.63 46.73 -38.56
C ILE A 21 4.65 46.25 -37.48
N LEU A 22 3.39 46.71 -37.50
CA LEU A 22 2.38 46.28 -36.54
C LEU A 22 2.08 44.78 -36.64
N VAL A 23 1.97 44.24 -37.87
CA VAL A 23 1.74 42.81 -38.08
C VAL A 23 2.94 41.98 -37.59
N VAL A 24 4.17 42.41 -37.90
CA VAL A 24 5.39 41.74 -37.42
C VAL A 24 5.47 41.78 -35.89
N ALA A 25 5.24 42.94 -35.28
CA ALA A 25 5.24 43.08 -33.82
C ALA A 25 4.15 42.21 -33.17
N PHE A 26 2.94 42.18 -33.73
CA PHE A 26 1.85 41.36 -33.23
C PHE A 26 2.16 39.86 -33.35
N SER A 27 2.76 39.43 -34.46
CA SER A 27 3.19 38.04 -34.66
C SER A 27 4.21 37.60 -33.62
N ILE A 28 5.25 38.42 -33.37
CA ILE A 28 6.26 38.16 -32.33
C ILE A 28 5.60 38.05 -30.95
N LEU A 29 4.63 38.92 -30.67
CA LEU A 29 3.94 38.97 -29.39
C LEU A 29 3.06 37.74 -29.14
N ILE A 30 2.38 37.22 -30.18
CA ILE A 30 1.63 35.94 -30.10
C ILE A 30 2.60 34.79 -29.78
N VAL A 31 3.70 34.69 -30.52
CA VAL A 31 4.69 33.62 -30.32
C VAL A 31 5.29 33.69 -28.91
N PHE A 32 5.57 34.90 -28.42
CA PHE A 32 6.06 35.12 -27.06
C PHE A 32 5.09 34.61 -26.00
N PHE A 33 3.79 34.95 -26.11
CA PHE A 33 2.78 34.44 -25.18
C PHE A 33 2.59 32.93 -25.29
N PHE A 34 2.67 32.37 -26.49
CA PHE A 34 2.60 30.93 -26.69
C PHE A 34 3.72 30.20 -25.93
N PHE A 35 4.96 30.68 -26.02
CA PHE A 35 6.08 30.09 -25.27
C PHE A 35 5.93 30.24 -23.74
N ILE A 36 5.44 31.38 -23.25
CA ILE A 36 5.18 31.57 -21.82
C ILE A 36 4.14 30.59 -21.31
N THR A 37 3.01 30.47 -22.02
CA THR A 37 1.92 29.56 -21.63
C THR A 37 2.39 28.12 -21.65
N THR A 38 3.07 27.70 -22.72
CA THR A 38 3.62 26.34 -22.86
C THR A 38 4.56 26.00 -21.70
N ASN A 39 5.48 26.91 -21.34
CA ASN A 39 6.38 26.69 -20.21
C ASN A 39 5.64 26.54 -18.88
N ARG A 40 4.59 27.34 -18.64
CA ARG A 40 3.76 27.22 -17.44
C ARG A 40 2.98 25.91 -17.39
N GLU A 41 2.41 25.49 -18.52
CA GLU A 41 1.69 24.22 -18.63
C GLU A 41 2.62 23.03 -18.38
N VAL A 42 3.83 23.05 -18.93
CA VAL A 42 4.84 22.00 -18.69
C VAL A 42 5.21 21.91 -17.21
N VAL A 43 5.40 23.04 -16.53
CA VAL A 43 5.69 23.05 -15.08
C VAL A 43 4.52 22.49 -14.27
N LEU A 44 3.28 22.91 -14.58
CA LEU A 44 2.08 22.43 -13.90
C LEU A 44 1.86 20.94 -14.14
N LEU A 45 2.07 20.47 -15.37
CA LEU A 45 1.97 19.06 -15.73
C LEU A 45 3.00 18.23 -14.96
N ASN A 46 4.26 18.66 -14.91
CA ASN A 46 5.30 17.98 -14.14
C ASN A 46 4.97 17.88 -12.65
N GLN A 47 4.35 18.92 -12.07
CA GLN A 47 3.88 18.87 -10.68
C GLN A 47 2.79 17.81 -10.50
N ARG A 48 1.80 17.76 -11.40
CA ARG A 48 0.72 16.75 -11.38
C ARG A 48 1.24 15.33 -11.55
N VAL A 49 2.20 15.13 -12.47
CA VAL A 49 2.86 13.83 -12.67
C VAL A 49 3.58 13.40 -11.40
N LYS A 50 4.34 14.30 -10.77
CA LYS A 50 5.04 14.01 -9.51
C LYS A 50 4.10 13.65 -8.37
N GLU A 51 2.95 14.34 -8.26
CA GLU A 51 1.89 13.99 -7.29
C GLU A 51 1.34 12.59 -7.58
N SER A 52 1.03 12.29 -8.85
CA SER A 52 0.53 10.98 -9.26
C SER A 52 1.53 9.85 -8.97
N ASP A 53 2.81 10.04 -9.33
CA ASP A 53 3.87 9.06 -9.08
C ASP A 53 4.05 8.80 -7.58
N ARG A 54 3.97 9.85 -6.75
CA ARG A 54 3.97 9.70 -5.29
C ARG A 54 2.80 8.83 -4.82
N MET A 55 1.60 9.06 -5.35
CA MET A 55 0.43 8.25 -4.98
C MET A 55 0.54 6.80 -5.43
N ILE A 56 1.11 6.55 -6.62
CA ILE A 56 1.39 5.20 -7.11
C ILE A 56 2.42 4.50 -6.22
N ALA A 57 3.50 5.20 -5.85
CA ALA A 57 4.52 4.65 -4.96
C ALA A 57 3.93 4.24 -3.60
N ILE A 58 3.08 5.07 -3.00
CA ILE A 58 2.38 4.75 -1.74
C ILE A 58 1.50 3.51 -1.91
N ARG A 59 0.73 3.41 -3.00
CA ARG A 59 -0.13 2.24 -3.25
C ARG A 59 0.67 0.96 -3.44
N ASN A 60 1.78 1.02 -4.19
CA ASN A 60 2.65 -0.13 -4.38
C ASN A 60 3.25 -0.61 -3.05
N ASP A 61 3.68 0.31 -2.21
CA ASP A 61 4.20 -0.04 -0.90
C ASP A 61 3.14 -0.67 0.01
N ILE A 62 1.91 -0.12 0.04
CA ILE A 62 0.79 -0.74 0.75
C ILE A 62 0.50 -2.16 0.21
N ASN A 63 0.44 -2.34 -1.10
CA ASN A 63 0.21 -3.64 -1.73
C ASN A 63 1.31 -4.65 -1.38
N ASN A 64 2.59 -4.24 -1.44
CA ASN A 64 3.71 -5.10 -1.07
C ASN A 64 3.59 -5.59 0.39
N ASN A 65 3.17 -4.72 1.31
CA ASN A 65 2.94 -5.12 2.70
C ASN A 65 1.77 -6.10 2.83
N PHE A 66 0.69 -5.93 2.05
CA PHE A 66 -0.40 -6.91 2.00
C PHE A 66 0.05 -8.26 1.43
N ASP A 67 0.91 -8.27 0.41
CA ASP A 67 1.46 -9.51 -0.16
C ASP A 67 2.34 -10.25 0.86
N ILE A 68 3.15 -9.52 1.62
CA ILE A 68 3.91 -10.09 2.74
C ILE A 68 2.96 -10.72 3.76
N ILE A 69 1.90 -10.01 4.18
CA ILE A 69 0.91 -10.55 5.12
C ILE A 69 0.26 -11.82 4.56
N LEU A 70 -0.12 -11.82 3.28
CA LEU A 70 -0.73 -12.98 2.64
C LEU A 70 0.22 -14.19 2.65
N GLN A 71 1.48 -13.98 2.28
CA GLN A 71 2.50 -15.03 2.30
C GLN A 71 2.72 -15.58 3.72
N ARG A 72 2.80 -14.70 4.72
CA ARG A 72 2.96 -15.09 6.13
C ARG A 72 1.75 -15.87 6.65
N MET A 73 0.54 -15.44 6.30
CA MET A 73 -0.70 -16.16 6.63
C MET A 73 -0.77 -17.54 5.97
N GLN A 74 -0.30 -17.67 4.73
CA GLN A 74 -0.17 -18.97 4.06
C GLN A 74 0.83 -19.88 4.78
N GLN A 75 2.00 -19.37 5.17
CA GLN A 75 2.98 -20.12 5.96
C GLN A 75 2.38 -20.58 7.29
N LEU A 76 1.65 -19.69 7.98
CA LEU A 76 0.96 -19.98 9.23
C LEU A 76 -0.07 -21.13 9.10
N SER A 77 -0.65 -21.30 7.90
CA SER A 77 -1.62 -22.37 7.64
C SER A 77 -0.99 -23.76 7.46
N GLN A 78 0.31 -23.83 7.16
CA GLN A 78 1.02 -25.10 6.92
C GLN A 78 1.46 -25.79 8.22
N PHE A 79 1.55 -25.04 9.32
CA PHE A 79 1.89 -25.62 10.61
C PHE A 79 0.74 -26.47 11.15
N THR A 80 1.05 -27.74 11.37
CA THR A 80 0.08 -28.75 11.82
C THR A 80 0.53 -29.46 13.08
N LYS A 81 1.80 -29.32 13.50
CA LYS A 81 2.34 -30.02 14.68
C LYS A 81 2.51 -29.04 15.84
N MET A 82 2.35 -29.57 17.05
CA MET A 82 2.51 -28.82 18.30
C MET A 82 3.85 -29.23 18.93
N ASN A 83 4.95 -28.74 18.34
CA ASN A 83 6.27 -28.74 18.99
C ASN A 83 6.62 -27.30 19.42
N SER A 84 7.57 -27.16 20.35
CA SER A 84 8.00 -25.85 20.87
C SER A 84 8.61 -24.96 19.77
N GLU A 85 9.25 -25.56 18.77
CA GLU A 85 9.88 -24.85 17.65
C GLU A 85 8.84 -24.26 16.68
N GLU A 86 7.82 -25.02 16.27
CA GLU A 86 6.73 -24.52 15.42
C GLU A 86 5.89 -23.48 16.15
N LEU A 87 5.71 -23.59 17.48
CA LEU A 87 5.06 -22.56 18.29
C LEU A 87 5.80 -21.23 18.27
N ASN A 88 7.12 -21.26 18.46
CA ASN A 88 7.94 -20.05 18.40
C ASN A 88 7.90 -19.43 16.99
N ASN A 89 7.98 -20.26 15.95
CA ASN A 89 7.90 -19.81 14.56
C ASN A 89 6.52 -19.21 14.23
N GLN A 90 5.43 -19.81 14.71
CA GLN A 90 4.07 -19.27 14.53
C GLN A 90 3.89 -17.91 15.21
N SER A 91 4.41 -17.75 16.42
CA SER A 91 4.39 -16.46 17.14
C SER A 91 5.16 -15.38 16.38
N LEU A 92 6.35 -15.71 15.86
CA LEU A 92 7.14 -14.80 15.05
C LEU A 92 6.39 -14.38 13.78
N LEU A 93 5.77 -15.32 13.07
CA LEU A 93 4.97 -15.01 11.87
C LEU A 93 3.73 -14.15 12.18
N LEU A 94 3.07 -14.36 13.32
CA LEU A 94 1.96 -13.51 13.74
C LEU A 94 2.42 -12.09 14.06
N ASN A 95 3.56 -11.93 14.73
CA ASN A 95 4.15 -10.62 14.99
C ASN A 95 4.53 -9.91 13.69
N ASP A 96 5.13 -10.60 12.71
CA ASP A 96 5.40 -10.06 11.38
C ASP A 96 4.13 -9.54 10.70
N ILE A 97 3.03 -10.30 10.78
CA ILE A 97 1.73 -9.91 10.21
C ILE A 97 1.19 -8.65 10.90
N GLN A 98 1.27 -8.58 12.23
CA GLN A 98 0.81 -7.42 12.99
C GLN A 98 1.66 -6.18 12.70
N GLU A 99 2.99 -6.33 12.64
CA GLU A 99 3.91 -5.23 12.32
C GLU A 99 3.67 -4.69 10.90
N ALA A 100 3.52 -5.58 9.91
CA ALA A 100 3.19 -5.18 8.55
C ALA A 100 1.83 -4.46 8.48
N ASN A 101 0.84 -4.92 9.25
CA ASN A 101 -0.46 -4.28 9.31
C ASN A 101 -0.39 -2.88 9.96
N LEU A 102 0.42 -2.70 11.01
CA LEU A 102 0.65 -1.39 11.62
C LEU A 102 1.35 -0.42 10.67
N LYS A 103 2.32 -0.89 9.86
CA LYS A 103 2.95 -0.09 8.81
C LYS A 103 1.95 0.40 7.77
N ILE A 104 1.02 -0.48 7.36
CA ILE A 104 -0.08 -0.12 6.47
C ILE A 104 -0.94 0.96 7.14
N GLN A 105 -1.40 0.76 8.38
CA GLN A 105 -2.22 1.74 9.10
C GLN A 105 -1.53 3.10 9.25
N GLY A 106 -0.23 3.13 9.56
CA GLY A 106 0.56 4.37 9.62
C GLY A 106 0.55 5.11 8.28
N LYS A 107 0.79 4.40 7.17
CA LYS A 107 0.76 4.98 5.81
C LYS A 107 -0.63 5.49 5.42
N LEU A 108 -1.70 4.81 5.85
CA LEU A 108 -3.06 5.27 5.62
C LEU A 108 -3.42 6.53 6.42
N GLN A 109 -2.94 6.65 7.66
CA GLN A 109 -3.18 7.83 8.49
C GLN A 109 -2.44 9.05 7.94
N GLU A 110 -1.17 8.88 7.56
CA GLU A 110 -0.35 9.95 6.96
C GLU A 110 -0.89 10.43 5.61
N ASN A 111 -1.49 9.53 4.83
CA ASN A 111 -1.97 9.82 3.48
C ASN A 111 -3.51 9.76 3.39
N SER A 112 -4.19 10.32 4.40
CA SER A 112 -5.67 10.43 4.53
C SER A 112 -6.32 11.31 3.46
N THR A 113 -5.94 11.10 2.21
CA THR A 113 -6.68 11.55 1.04
C THR A 113 -7.98 10.76 1.00
N GLY A 114 -9.12 11.45 0.95
CA GLY A 114 -10.47 10.86 0.96
C GLY A 114 -10.83 10.00 -0.27
N LEU A 115 -9.84 9.37 -0.91
CA LEU A 115 -10.09 8.43 -2.00
C LEU A 115 -10.66 7.13 -1.43
N LYS A 116 -11.73 6.65 -2.07
CA LYS A 116 -12.38 5.37 -1.79
C LYS A 116 -11.43 4.17 -1.77
N SER A 117 -10.29 4.24 -2.48
CA SER A 117 -9.26 3.20 -2.44
C SER A 117 -8.60 3.06 -1.07
N PHE A 118 -8.36 4.16 -0.35
CA PHE A 118 -7.76 4.11 0.99
C PHE A 118 -8.74 3.59 2.03
N GLU A 119 -10.04 3.85 1.85
CA GLU A 119 -11.08 3.25 2.68
C GLU A 119 -11.10 1.71 2.54
N LEU A 120 -10.94 1.19 1.32
CA LEU A 120 -10.81 -0.25 1.09
C LEU A 120 -9.59 -0.84 1.79
N TYR A 121 -8.43 -0.19 1.65
CA TYR A 121 -7.20 -0.62 2.34
C TYR A 121 -7.35 -0.59 3.86
N LYS A 122 -8.06 0.41 4.41
CA LYS A 122 -8.36 0.49 5.84
C LYS A 122 -9.21 -0.68 6.29
N LYS A 123 -10.32 -0.93 5.58
CA LYS A 123 -11.20 -2.06 5.89
C LYS A 123 -10.48 -3.40 5.79
N LEU A 124 -9.59 -3.56 4.82
CA LEU A 124 -8.79 -4.77 4.68
C LEU A 124 -7.80 -4.93 5.84
N SER A 125 -7.12 -3.86 6.23
CA SER A 125 -6.22 -3.82 7.39
C SER A 125 -6.94 -4.17 8.70
N ASP A 126 -8.15 -3.64 8.90
CA ASP A 126 -8.99 -3.94 10.07
C ASP A 126 -9.37 -5.44 10.08
N ASN A 127 -9.77 -5.99 8.93
CA ASN A 127 -10.08 -7.42 8.80
C ASN A 127 -8.86 -8.31 9.09
N ILE A 128 -7.65 -7.91 8.67
CA ILE A 128 -6.41 -8.65 8.97
C ILE A 128 -6.14 -8.64 10.47
N SER A 129 -6.36 -7.51 11.16
CA SER A 129 -6.20 -7.44 12.61
C SER A 129 -7.14 -8.42 13.32
N VAL A 130 -8.41 -8.46 12.91
CA VAL A 130 -9.38 -9.43 13.44
C VAL A 130 -8.95 -10.87 13.16
N ALA A 131 -8.53 -11.16 11.92
CA ALA A 131 -8.10 -12.50 11.53
C ALA A 131 -6.86 -12.98 12.32
N ALA A 132 -5.88 -12.09 12.54
CA ALA A 132 -4.69 -12.39 13.34
C ALA A 132 -5.06 -12.70 14.80
N ASN A 133 -5.94 -11.91 15.41
CA ASN A 133 -6.42 -12.15 16.77
C ASN A 133 -7.18 -13.49 16.92
N VAL A 134 -8.02 -13.82 15.94
CA VAL A 134 -8.72 -15.11 15.90
C VAL A 134 -7.73 -16.27 15.75
N LYS A 135 -6.70 -16.11 14.90
CA LYS A 135 -5.64 -17.12 14.73
C LYS A 135 -4.86 -17.34 16.01
N ASP A 136 -4.42 -16.28 16.67
CA ASP A 136 -3.71 -16.35 17.95
C ASP A 136 -4.53 -17.08 19.04
N SER A 137 -5.80 -16.70 19.17
CA SER A 137 -6.74 -17.36 20.09
C SER A 137 -6.89 -18.86 19.79
N LEU A 138 -6.98 -19.22 18.50
CA LEU A 138 -7.10 -20.60 18.06
C LEU A 138 -5.83 -21.40 18.38
N PHE A 139 -4.63 -20.81 18.23
CA PHE A 139 -3.37 -21.45 18.60
C PHE A 139 -3.28 -21.69 20.10
N THR A 140 -3.60 -20.68 20.91
CA THR A 140 -3.59 -20.81 22.38
C THR A 140 -4.55 -21.92 22.82
N THR A 141 -5.74 -21.97 22.22
CA THR A 141 -6.74 -23.00 22.52
C THR A 141 -6.24 -24.39 22.13
N ARG A 142 -5.66 -24.56 20.93
CA ARG A 142 -5.11 -25.86 20.50
C ARG A 142 -3.97 -26.33 21.40
N PHE A 143 -3.10 -25.42 21.82
CA PHE A 143 -2.01 -25.74 22.74
C PHE A 143 -2.55 -26.24 24.09
N GLN A 144 -3.56 -25.56 24.65
CA GLN A 144 -4.21 -25.99 25.89
C GLN A 144 -4.85 -27.37 25.75
N ILE A 145 -5.53 -27.65 24.63
CA ILE A 145 -6.13 -28.97 24.35
C ILE A 145 -5.06 -30.07 24.34
N GLU A 146 -3.94 -29.86 23.65
CA GLU A 146 -2.89 -30.88 23.55
C GLU A 146 -2.17 -31.10 24.89
N SER A 147 -1.93 -30.02 25.63
CA SER A 147 -1.39 -30.09 26.99
C SER A 147 -2.29 -30.89 27.93
N LEU A 148 -3.60 -30.61 27.92
CA LEU A 148 -4.58 -31.36 28.72
C LEU A 148 -4.66 -32.83 28.29
N ARG A 149 -4.61 -33.11 26.98
CA ARG A 149 -4.60 -34.48 26.45
C ARG A 149 -3.37 -35.26 26.92
N SER A 150 -2.19 -34.62 26.91
CA SER A 150 -0.94 -35.20 27.43
C SER A 150 -1.01 -35.49 28.93
N GLN A 151 -1.53 -34.54 29.72
CA GLN A 151 -1.74 -34.71 31.16
C GLN A 151 -2.72 -35.85 31.46
N LEU A 152 -3.84 -35.94 30.71
CA LEU A 152 -4.82 -37.00 30.86
C LEU A 152 -4.23 -38.37 30.51
N ALA A 153 -3.45 -38.46 29.43
CA ALA A 153 -2.76 -39.68 29.04
C ALA A 153 -1.74 -40.14 30.10
N SER A 154 -0.99 -39.19 30.67
CA SER A 154 -0.05 -39.45 31.77
C SER A 154 -0.76 -39.93 33.04
N CYS A 155 -1.88 -39.30 33.39
CA CYS A 155 -2.73 -39.70 34.51
C CYS A 155 -3.27 -41.12 34.30
N ASN A 156 -3.80 -41.43 33.13
CA ASN A 156 -4.32 -42.75 32.80
C ASN A 156 -3.21 -43.83 32.85
N ARG A 157 -2.01 -43.51 32.35
CA ARG A 157 -0.85 -44.42 32.42
C ARG A 157 -0.42 -44.68 33.87
N THR A 158 -0.39 -43.65 34.69
CA THR A 158 -0.07 -43.75 36.12
C THR A 158 -1.12 -44.57 36.86
N ASN A 159 -2.40 -44.33 36.59
CA ASN A 159 -3.51 -45.06 37.19
C ASN A 159 -3.47 -46.54 36.78
N THR A 160 -3.28 -46.84 35.50
CA THR A 160 -3.16 -48.23 35.00
C THR A 160 -1.97 -48.94 35.65
N SER A 161 -0.82 -48.25 35.78
CA SER A 161 0.36 -48.79 36.48
C SER A 161 0.08 -49.07 37.96
N ALA A 162 -0.62 -48.16 38.65
CA ALA A 162 -1.01 -48.34 40.04
C ALA A 162 -1.99 -49.51 40.22
N VAL A 163 -3.02 -49.62 39.38
CA VAL A 163 -3.97 -50.74 39.38
C VAL A 163 -3.25 -52.07 39.15
N ASN A 164 -2.35 -52.14 38.17
CA ASN A 164 -1.56 -53.34 37.90
C ASN A 164 -0.66 -53.72 39.08
N LYS A 165 -0.08 -52.74 39.78
CA LYS A 165 0.75 -52.95 40.97
C LYS A 165 -0.07 -53.42 42.18
N ILE A 166 -1.30 -52.93 42.35
CA ILE A 166 -2.23 -53.37 43.41
C ILE A 166 -2.71 -54.79 43.13
N LYS A 167 -3.13 -55.10 41.89
CA LYS A 167 -3.51 -56.47 41.49
C LYS A 167 -2.38 -57.48 41.66
N GLY A 168 -1.13 -57.10 41.38
CA GLY A 168 0.03 -57.97 41.60
C GLY A 168 0.42 -58.17 43.06
N ARG A 169 0.00 -57.29 43.98
CA ARG A 169 0.34 -57.35 45.42
C ARG A 169 -0.74 -57.99 46.29
N PHE A 170 -2.00 -57.96 45.84
CA PHE A 170 -3.16 -58.56 46.53
C PHE A 170 -3.81 -59.72 45.75
N GLY A 171 -3.29 -60.07 44.57
CA GLY A 171 -3.71 -61.23 43.81
C GLY A 171 -3.00 -62.50 44.30
N ARG A 172 -3.46 -63.03 45.43
CA ARG A 172 -3.34 -64.43 45.80
C ARG A 172 -4.70 -64.90 46.29
#